data_AF-A0A8R1HYJ7-F1
#
_entry.id   AF-A0A8R1HYJ7-F1
#
_cell.length_a   1.000
_cell.length_b   1.000
_cell.length_c   1.000
_cell.angle_alpha   90.00
_cell.angle_beta   90.00
_cell.angle_gamma   90.00
#
_symmetry.space_group_name_H-M   'P 1'
#
loop_
_entity.id
_entity.type
_entity.pdbx_description
1 polymer ?
#
loop_
_entity_poly.entity_id
_entity_poly.type
_entity_poly.pdbx_seq_one_letter_code
_entity_poly.pdbx_strand_id
1 'polypeptide(L)'
;MVLPSTGQVSKSQIRMPGVYPQADSYVCTSLELSDEENYLTGFKALATKGTAHHILLFGCEEPGSDEPVWDCGEMNKNSDSDIPRAPTCGSKPAILFAWAMDAPALQLPKGVGFRVGGDSNIRHLVMQVHYMHDKQEPDETGLGISHT
;
A
#
# COMPACT_ATOMS: atom_id res chain seq x y z
N MET A 1 17.84 13.39 1.61
CA MET A 1 19.10 12.79 2.13
C MET A 1 19.61 11.86 1.05
N VAL A 2 20.90 11.96 0.66
CA VAL A 2 21.47 11.12 -0.40
C VAL A 2 21.93 9.80 0.22
N LEU A 3 21.38 8.68 -0.24
CA LEU A 3 21.72 7.35 0.29
C LEU A 3 23.12 6.90 -0.16
N PRO A 4 23.92 6.25 0.71
CA PRO A 4 25.23 5.71 0.35
C PRO A 4 25.10 4.59 -0.69
N SER A 5 26.01 4.56 -1.67
CA SER A 5 25.86 3.81 -2.93
C SER A 5 26.17 2.31 -2.89
N THR A 6 26.12 1.65 -1.72
CA THR A 6 26.54 0.24 -1.58
C THR A 6 25.71 -0.57 -0.56
N GLY A 7 24.48 -0.16 -0.24
CA GLY A 7 23.55 -1.00 0.53
C GLY A 7 23.01 -2.17 -0.30
N GLN A 8 22.90 -3.36 0.29
CA GLN A 8 22.27 -4.51 -0.34
C GLN A 8 20.77 -4.23 -0.51
N VAL A 9 20.31 -4.05 -1.74
CA VAL A 9 18.88 -3.80 -2.02
C VAL A 9 18.08 -5.05 -1.68
N SER A 10 17.27 -4.97 -0.63
CA SER A 10 16.29 -5.97 -0.24
C SER A 10 14.95 -5.70 -0.94
N LYS A 11 14.12 -6.74 -1.04
CA LYS A 11 12.80 -6.67 -1.69
C LYS A 11 11.76 -7.32 -0.81
N SER A 12 10.62 -6.66 -0.67
CA SER A 12 9.43 -7.15 0.01
C SER A 12 8.20 -6.99 -0.88
N GLN A 13 7.07 -7.56 -0.45
CA GLN A 13 5.78 -7.41 -1.11
C GLN A 13 4.69 -7.15 -0.08
N ILE A 14 3.75 -6.30 -0.42
CA ILE A 14 2.44 -6.18 0.24
C ILE A 14 1.38 -6.60 -0.77
N ARG A 15 0.43 -7.45 -0.37
CA ARG A 15 -0.59 -8.02 -1.25
C ARG A 15 -1.92 -8.11 -0.54
N MET A 16 -2.99 -7.93 -1.30
CA MET A 16 -4.32 -8.28 -0.82
C MET A 16 -4.40 -9.79 -0.52
N PRO A 17 -5.04 -10.19 0.59
CA PRO A 17 -5.09 -11.59 1.03
C PRO A 17 -6.21 -12.39 0.32
N GLY A 18 -6.32 -12.28 -1.01
CA GLY A 18 -7.33 -13.00 -1.79
C GLY A 18 -8.75 -12.45 -1.63
N VAL A 19 -8.93 -11.15 -1.83
CA VAL A 19 -10.20 -10.44 -1.58
C VAL A 19 -11.18 -10.58 -2.74
N TYR A 20 -12.49 -10.47 -2.46
CA TYR A 20 -13.56 -10.43 -3.47
C TYR A 20 -14.15 -9.01 -3.51
N PRO A 21 -13.53 -8.08 -4.25
CA PRO A 21 -13.94 -6.69 -4.22
C PRO A 21 -15.30 -6.48 -4.87
N GLN A 22 -16.05 -5.54 -4.29
CA GLN A 22 -17.26 -4.97 -4.88
C GLN A 22 -16.90 -3.77 -5.76
N ALA A 23 -17.81 -3.39 -6.66
CA ALA A 23 -17.66 -2.20 -7.50
C ALA A 23 -17.54 -0.92 -6.64
N ASP A 24 -16.69 -0.01 -7.11
CA ASP A 24 -16.32 1.24 -6.45
C ASP A 24 -15.85 1.09 -4.99
N SER A 25 -15.25 -0.05 -4.63
CA SER A 25 -14.77 -0.31 -3.26
C SER A 25 -13.31 0.10 -3.05
N TYR A 26 -13.02 0.56 -1.82
CA TYR A 26 -11.68 0.92 -1.37
C TYR A 26 -11.25 -0.03 -0.27
N VAL A 27 -10.36 -0.96 -0.61
CA VAL A 27 -9.92 -2.01 0.31
C VAL A 27 -8.49 -1.76 0.74
N CYS A 28 -8.22 -1.92 2.03
CA CYS A 28 -6.94 -1.68 2.67
C CYS A 28 -6.37 -2.98 3.24
N THR A 29 -5.04 -3.08 3.23
CA THR A 29 -4.27 -4.08 3.97
C THR A 29 -2.96 -3.44 4.44
N SER A 30 -2.34 -3.99 5.48
CA SER A 30 -1.11 -3.46 6.08
C SER A 30 0.05 -4.44 6.02
N LEU A 31 1.26 -3.88 6.11
CA LEU A 31 2.51 -4.58 6.37
C LEU A 31 3.25 -3.83 7.47
N GLU A 32 3.52 -4.51 8.57
CA GLU A 32 4.38 -4.00 9.64
C GLU A 32 5.84 -3.97 9.17
N LEU A 33 6.55 -2.90 9.53
CA LEU A 33 7.96 -2.71 9.23
C LEU A 33 8.83 -3.07 10.44
N SER A 34 10.10 -3.38 10.16
CA SER A 34 11.12 -3.43 11.22
C SER A 34 11.25 -2.07 11.91
N ASP A 35 11.61 -2.09 13.19
CA ASP A 35 11.98 -0.90 13.95
C ASP A 35 13.27 -0.25 13.47
N GLU A 36 14.10 -0.97 12.71
CA GLU A 36 15.34 -0.42 12.15
C GLU A 36 15.06 0.63 11.07
N GLU A 37 15.90 1.66 11.01
CA GLU A 37 15.81 2.66 9.94
C GLU A 37 16.06 2.01 8.57
N ASN A 38 15.17 2.30 7.62
CA ASN A 38 15.27 1.81 6.26
C ASN A 38 14.77 2.87 5.26
N TYR A 39 15.08 2.70 3.98
CA TYR A 39 14.64 3.60 2.92
C TYR A 39 13.95 2.85 1.79
N LEU A 40 12.70 3.22 1.49
CA LEU A 40 11.97 2.71 0.34
C LEU A 40 12.44 3.42 -0.93
N THR A 41 13.05 2.68 -1.84
CA THR A 41 13.76 3.22 -3.02
C THR A 41 13.12 2.82 -4.35
N GLY A 42 12.08 1.99 -4.34
CA GLY A 42 11.36 1.64 -5.56
C GLY A 42 10.06 0.90 -5.29
N PHE A 43 9.11 1.06 -6.21
CA PHE A 43 7.78 0.45 -6.15
C PHE A 43 7.44 -0.16 -7.50
N LYS A 44 6.80 -1.32 -7.48
CA LYS A 44 6.30 -2.00 -8.68
C LYS A 44 4.89 -2.53 -8.42
N ALA A 45 3.92 -2.08 -9.20
CA ALA A 45 2.58 -2.65 -9.19
C ALA A 45 2.61 -4.13 -9.59
N LEU A 46 1.98 -4.96 -8.76
CA LEU A 46 1.75 -6.38 -8.95
C LEU A 46 0.25 -6.60 -9.08
N ALA A 47 -0.33 -6.05 -10.15
CA ALA A 47 -1.77 -6.05 -10.41
C ALA A 47 -2.07 -6.71 -11.76
N THR A 48 -3.20 -7.41 -11.83
CA THR A 48 -3.76 -7.87 -13.11
C THR A 48 -4.43 -6.70 -13.81
N LYS A 49 -4.22 -6.56 -15.13
CA LYS A 49 -4.82 -5.49 -15.92
C LYS A 49 -6.35 -5.57 -15.82
N GLY A 50 -7.00 -4.45 -15.52
CA GLY A 50 -8.46 -4.38 -15.40
C GLY A 50 -8.99 -4.65 -13.99
N THR A 51 -8.17 -5.10 -13.03
CA THR A 51 -8.62 -5.34 -11.65
C THR A 51 -8.59 -4.06 -10.81
N ALA A 52 -7.40 -3.56 -10.50
CA ALA A 52 -7.24 -2.35 -9.72
C ALA A 52 -7.31 -1.12 -10.62
N HIS A 53 -8.16 -0.16 -10.28
CA HIS A 53 -8.21 1.12 -10.97
C HIS A 53 -7.02 2.01 -10.56
N HIS A 54 -6.75 2.08 -9.26
CA HIS A 54 -5.52 2.66 -8.72
C HIS A 54 -5.12 1.99 -7.40
N ILE A 55 -3.84 2.14 -7.05
CA ILE A 55 -3.24 1.65 -5.81
C ILE A 55 -2.54 2.84 -5.16
N LEU A 56 -2.79 3.05 -3.87
CA LEU A 56 -2.06 4.02 -3.04
C LEU A 56 -1.31 3.27 -1.94
N LEU A 57 -0.11 3.75 -1.62
CA LEU A 57 0.68 3.27 -0.48
C LEU A 57 0.89 4.43 0.49
N PHE A 58 0.53 4.19 1.74
CA PHE A 58 0.68 5.13 2.83
C PHE A 58 1.68 4.59 3.86
N GLY A 59 2.45 5.49 4.45
CA GLY A 59 3.14 5.25 5.70
C GLY A 59 2.26 5.67 6.86
N CYS A 60 2.07 4.77 7.82
CA CYS A 60 1.34 5.02 9.05
C CYS A 60 2.22 4.70 10.26
N GLU A 61 1.94 5.35 11.39
CA GLU A 61 2.42 4.87 12.68
C GLU A 61 1.58 3.67 13.13
N GLU A 62 0.25 3.85 13.12
CA GLU A 62 -0.73 2.82 13.39
C GLU A 62 -1.62 2.63 12.15
N PRO A 63 -1.87 1.39 11.69
CA PRO A 63 -2.84 1.13 10.63
C PRO A 63 -4.24 1.50 11.11
N GLY A 64 -5.20 1.64 10.19
CA GLY A 64 -6.58 1.92 10.60
C GLY A 64 -7.28 0.75 11.28
N SER A 65 -6.79 -0.47 11.06
CA SER A 65 -7.30 -1.70 11.64
C SER A 65 -6.17 -2.70 11.89
N ASP A 66 -6.34 -3.54 12.91
CA ASP A 66 -5.49 -4.72 13.17
C ASP A 66 -5.93 -5.93 12.32
N GLU A 67 -7.05 -5.82 11.60
CA GLU A 67 -7.56 -6.87 10.73
C GLU A 67 -6.71 -6.97 9.46
N PRO A 68 -6.54 -8.19 8.89
CA PRO A 68 -5.71 -8.38 7.69
C PRO A 68 -6.18 -7.56 6.48
N VAL A 69 -7.48 -7.25 6.44
CA VAL A 69 -8.13 -6.48 5.39
C VAL A 69 -9.31 -5.71 5.96
N TRP A 70 -9.51 -4.48 5.49
CA TRP A 70 -10.65 -3.65 5.87
C TRP A 70 -11.09 -2.74 4.72
N ASP A 71 -12.34 -2.29 4.75
CA ASP A 71 -12.82 -1.18 3.93
C ASP A 71 -12.21 0.11 4.49
N CYS A 72 -11.42 0.81 3.68
CA CYS A 72 -10.69 2.04 4.06
C CYS A 72 -11.60 3.22 4.41
N GLY A 73 -12.91 3.07 4.21
CA GLY A 73 -13.92 4.02 4.63
C GLY A 73 -14.07 5.26 3.74
N GLU A 74 -13.36 5.31 2.62
CA GLU A 74 -13.39 6.41 1.66
C GLU A 74 -14.58 6.25 0.71
N MET A 75 -15.38 7.32 0.58
CA MET A 75 -16.48 7.51 -0.39
C MET A 75 -17.73 6.61 -0.33
N ASN A 76 -17.68 5.34 0.07
CA ASN A 76 -18.89 4.48 0.11
C ASN A 76 -19.52 4.44 1.49
N LYS A 77 -20.66 5.11 1.71
CA LYS A 77 -21.40 5.05 3.00
C LYS A 77 -22.19 3.76 3.22
N ASN A 78 -22.32 2.92 2.18
CA ASN A 78 -23.22 1.75 2.13
C ASN A 78 -22.50 0.52 1.57
N SER A 79 -21.30 0.19 2.03
CA SER A 79 -20.71 -1.11 1.71
C SER A 79 -21.39 -2.17 2.58
N ASP A 80 -22.24 -3.00 1.97
CA ASP A 80 -22.59 -4.33 2.49
C ASP A 80 -21.37 -5.28 2.34
N SER A 81 -20.19 -4.81 2.76
CA SER A 81 -18.97 -5.60 2.71
C SER A 81 -18.85 -6.39 4.01
N ASP A 82 -18.56 -7.67 3.90
CA ASP A 82 -18.34 -8.56 5.06
C ASP A 82 -17.06 -8.23 5.84
N ILE A 83 -16.25 -7.30 5.35
CA ILE A 83 -15.02 -6.83 6.00
C ILE A 83 -15.29 -5.58 6.85
N PRO A 84 -14.57 -5.42 7.99
CA PRO A 84 -14.76 -4.28 8.86
C PRO A 84 -14.37 -2.99 8.16
N ARG A 85 -14.95 -1.87 8.62
CA ARG A 85 -14.66 -0.53 8.10
C ARG A 85 -13.78 0.23 9.08
N ALA A 86 -12.70 0.82 8.57
CA ALA A 86 -11.79 1.64 9.35
C ALA A 86 -11.08 2.66 8.45
N PRO A 87 -10.49 3.75 8.99
CA PRO A 87 -9.71 4.67 8.16
C PRO A 87 -8.48 3.97 7.53
N THR A 88 -7.75 4.65 6.65
CA THR A 88 -6.51 4.07 6.10
C THR A 88 -5.43 3.91 7.17
N CYS A 89 -5.23 4.92 8.02
CA CYS A 89 -4.34 4.88 9.17
C CYS A 89 -5.13 5.28 10.42
N GLY A 90 -4.80 4.70 11.58
CA GLY A 90 -5.28 5.20 12.88
C GLY A 90 -4.63 6.53 13.24
N SER A 91 -3.41 6.76 12.74
CA SER A 91 -2.69 8.03 12.82
C SER A 91 -2.77 8.82 11.51
N LYS A 92 -2.04 9.95 11.41
CA LYS A 92 -2.05 10.79 10.21
C LYS A 92 -1.32 10.06 9.05
N PRO A 93 -1.98 9.81 7.91
CA PRO A 93 -1.35 9.13 6.77
C PRO A 93 -0.28 10.00 6.09
N ALA A 94 0.82 9.36 5.68
CA ALA A 94 1.81 9.93 4.76
C ALA A 94 1.74 9.20 3.43
N ILE A 95 1.33 9.86 2.34
CA ILE A 95 1.33 9.23 1.02
C ILE A 95 2.77 9.02 0.51
N LEU A 96 3.11 7.78 0.16
CA LEU A 96 4.45 7.38 -0.28
C LEU A 96 4.49 7.05 -1.77
N PHE A 97 3.44 6.42 -2.29
CA PHE A 97 3.38 5.99 -3.68
C PHE A 97 1.93 5.96 -4.18
N ALA A 98 1.77 6.24 -5.46
CA ALA A 98 0.51 6.12 -6.17
C ALA A 98 0.75 5.46 -7.53
N TRP A 99 -0.14 4.56 -7.91
CA TRP A 99 -0.18 3.92 -9.21
C TRP A 99 -1.61 3.99 -9.76
N ALA A 100 -1.74 4.22 -11.06
CA ALA A 100 -3.01 4.12 -11.76
C ALA A 100 -2.83 3.23 -12.99
N MET A 101 -3.91 2.57 -13.40
CA MET A 101 -3.91 1.75 -14.61
C MET A 101 -3.46 2.58 -15.83
N ASP A 102 -2.55 2.01 -16.63
CA ASP A 102 -1.96 2.63 -17.83
C ASP A 102 -1.15 3.94 -17.59
N ALA A 103 -0.91 4.33 -16.34
CA ALA A 103 0.01 5.42 -16.03
C ALA A 103 1.48 4.98 -16.14
N PRO A 104 2.40 5.89 -16.54
CA PRO A 104 3.84 5.61 -16.51
C PRO A 104 4.30 5.21 -15.10
N ALA A 105 5.25 4.26 -15.04
CA ALA A 105 5.82 3.86 -13.75
C ALA A 105 6.58 5.02 -13.11
N LEU A 106 6.35 5.26 -11.82
CA LEU A 106 7.17 6.18 -11.04
C LEU A 106 8.60 5.62 -10.95
N GLN A 107 9.56 6.44 -11.37
CA GLN A 107 10.98 6.19 -11.11
C GLN A 107 11.46 7.24 -10.12
N LEU A 108 11.87 6.80 -8.94
CA LEU A 108 12.53 7.69 -8.00
C LEU A 108 13.90 8.08 -8.58
N PRO A 109 14.30 9.37 -8.50
CA PRO A 109 15.64 9.78 -8.88
C PRO A 109 16.70 9.00 -8.08
N LYS A 110 17.87 8.79 -8.69
CA LYS A 110 18.98 8.11 -8.02
C LYS A 110 19.31 8.78 -6.68
N GLY A 111 19.41 7.99 -5.62
CA GLY A 111 19.74 8.45 -4.28
C GLY A 111 18.55 9.04 -3.49
N VAL A 112 17.33 8.92 -4.01
CA VAL A 112 16.09 9.29 -3.33
C VAL A 112 15.39 8.05 -2.79
N GLY A 113 14.91 8.13 -1.56
CA GLY A 113 14.05 7.13 -0.94
C GLY A 113 13.22 7.72 0.20
N PHE A 114 12.16 7.03 0.57
CA PHE A 114 11.32 7.39 1.72
C PHE A 114 11.87 6.73 2.97
N ARG A 115 12.24 7.53 3.97
CA ARG A 115 12.72 7.05 5.27
C ARG A 115 11.56 6.43 6.05
N VAL A 116 11.75 5.22 6.56
CA VAL A 116 10.79 4.46 7.38
C VAL A 116 11.52 3.77 8.54
N GLY A 117 10.80 3.29 9.55
CA GLY A 117 11.39 2.73 10.77
C GLY A 117 12.28 3.76 11.51
N GLY A 118 13.16 3.28 12.38
CA GLY A 118 14.10 4.12 13.15
C GLY A 118 13.38 5.18 13.97
N ASP A 119 13.78 6.45 13.83
CA ASP A 119 13.11 7.60 14.47
C ASP A 119 12.00 8.21 13.61
N SER A 120 11.58 7.56 12.52
CA SER A 120 10.42 8.00 11.75
C SER A 120 9.12 7.54 12.41
N ASN A 121 8.03 8.26 12.14
CA ASN A 121 6.68 7.86 12.57
C ASN A 121 6.02 6.90 11.57
N ILE A 122 6.80 6.17 10.76
CA ILE A 122 6.29 5.20 9.78
C ILE A 122 6.72 3.81 10.23
N ARG A 123 5.81 3.11 10.91
CA ARG A 123 5.95 1.72 11.40
C ARG A 123 5.19 0.72 10.53
N HIS A 124 4.20 1.20 9.79
CA HIS A 124 3.36 0.38 8.93
C HIS A 124 3.30 0.97 7.54
N LEU A 125 3.25 0.08 6.55
CA LEU A 125 2.80 0.42 5.20
C LEU A 125 1.36 -0.03 5.06
N VAL A 126 0.47 0.88 4.68
CA VAL A 126 -0.92 0.54 4.34
C VAL A 126 -1.12 0.73 2.85
N MET A 127 -1.50 -0.36 2.17
CA MET A 127 -1.85 -0.33 0.77
C MET A 127 -3.37 -0.25 0.63
N GLN A 128 -3.84 0.77 -0.07
CA GLN A 128 -5.22 0.94 -0.48
C GLN A 128 -5.35 0.60 -1.96
N VAL A 129 -6.33 -0.23 -2.31
CA VAL A 129 -6.69 -0.54 -3.69
C VAL A 129 -8.12 -0.08 -3.94
N HIS A 130 -8.31 0.70 -5.01
CA HIS A 130 -9.63 1.05 -5.51
C HIS A 130 -10.01 0.11 -6.65
N TYR A 131 -11.13 -0.60 -6.48
CA TYR A 131 -11.71 -1.50 -7.47
C TYR A 131 -12.93 -0.86 -8.11
N MET A 132 -12.94 -0.70 -9.44
CA MET A 132 -14.07 -0.13 -10.19
C MET A 132 -15.15 -1.17 -10.53
N HIS A 133 -14.85 -2.45 -10.40
CA HIS A 133 -15.72 -3.54 -10.84
C HIS A 133 -15.75 -4.66 -9.80
N ASP A 134 -16.90 -5.32 -9.70
CA ASP A 134 -17.03 -6.55 -8.94
C ASP A 134 -16.09 -7.63 -9.50
N LYS A 135 -15.56 -8.46 -8.61
CA LYS A 135 -14.77 -9.63 -9.00
C LYS A 135 -15.27 -10.88 -8.31
N GLN A 136 -15.55 -11.92 -9.10
CA GLN A 136 -16.02 -13.22 -8.61
C GLN A 136 -14.87 -14.19 -8.25
N GLU A 137 -13.63 -13.76 -8.44
CA GLU A 137 -12.42 -14.54 -8.20
C GLU A 137 -11.53 -13.79 -7.19
N PRO A 138 -10.78 -14.51 -6.33
CA PRO A 138 -9.95 -13.88 -5.32
C PRO A 138 -8.91 -12.97 -5.96
N ASP A 139 -8.68 -11.81 -5.36
CA ASP A 139 -7.69 -10.82 -5.80
C ASP A 139 -6.51 -10.70 -4.85
N GLU A 140 -5.32 -10.68 -5.44
CA GLU A 140 -4.03 -10.59 -4.75
C GLU A 140 -3.21 -9.38 -5.26
N THR A 141 -3.89 -8.33 -5.74
CA THR A 141 -3.24 -7.09 -6.14
C THR A 141 -2.28 -6.64 -5.05
N GLY A 142 -1.09 -6.22 -5.46
CA GLY A 142 -0.05 -5.84 -4.53
C GLY A 142 0.98 -4.87 -5.08
N LEU A 143 1.98 -4.61 -4.25
CA LEU A 143 3.16 -3.82 -4.57
C LEU A 143 4.41 -4.60 -4.20
N GLY A 144 5.36 -4.67 -5.13
CA GLY A 144 6.74 -5.02 -4.85
C GLY A 144 7.49 -3.77 -4.40
N ILE A 145 8.19 -3.85 -3.28
CA ILE A 145 8.89 -2.73 -2.65
C ILE A 145 10.38 -3.04 -2.62
N SER A 146 11.20 -2.08 -3.05
CA SER A 146 12.66 -2.15 -2.93
C SER A 146 13.13 -1.26 -1.79
N HIS A 147 14.01 -1.76 -0.94
CA HIS A 147 14.45 -1.10 0.27
C HIS A 147 15.96 -1.30 0.50
N THR A 148 16.58 -0.43 1.30
CA THR A 148 18.05 -0.36 1.49
C THR A 148 18.43 -0.08 2.93
#